data_AF-A0AAD6JRF3-F1
#
_entry.id   AF-A0AAD6JRF3-F1
#
_cell.length_a   1.000
_cell.length_b   1.000
_cell.length_c   1.000
_cell.angle_alpha   90.00
_cell.angle_beta   90.00
_cell.angle_gamma   90.00
#
_symmetry.space_group_name_H-M   'P 1'
#
loop_
_entity.id
_entity.type
_entity.pdbx_description
1 polymer ?
#
loop_
_entity_poly.entity_id
_entity_poly.type
_entity_poly.pdbx_seq_one_letter_code
_entity_poly.pdbx_strand_id
1 'polypeptide(L)'
;MQDIEFHWQGFINPFLKLGWCQWIGAVIFLWGWIHQHLCHAILGSLREHAGKVDGYVIPRGDWFEIVSSPHYLAEIVIYSGMVFASGGADLTIWLLFGFVVSNLVFAAAETHRWYLQKFDNYPSNRVAIIPFLC
;
A
#
# COMPACT_ATOMS: atom_id res chain seq x y z
N MET A 1 -1.44 39.50 -19.62
CA MET A 1 -1.82 38.18 -20.18
C MET A 1 -0.58 37.32 -20.50
N GLN A 2 0.59 37.92 -20.75
CA GLN A 2 1.88 37.21 -20.90
C GLN A 2 2.50 36.66 -19.59
N ASP A 3 2.16 37.23 -18.42
CA ASP A 3 2.77 36.82 -17.14
C ASP A 3 2.30 35.44 -16.63
N ILE A 4 1.11 35.00 -17.07
CA ILE A 4 0.54 33.71 -16.68
C ILE A 4 1.25 32.58 -17.43
N GLU A 5 1.54 32.74 -18.73
CA GLU A 5 2.21 31.70 -19.53
C GLU A 5 3.64 31.42 -19.05
N PHE A 6 4.39 32.44 -18.65
CA PHE A 6 5.76 32.29 -18.17
C PHE A 6 5.84 31.46 -16.87
N HIS A 7 4.88 31.66 -15.96
CA HIS A 7 4.79 30.91 -14.71
C HIS A 7 4.43 29.44 -14.92
N TRP A 8 3.51 29.16 -15.86
CA TRP A 8 3.11 27.79 -16.21
C TRP A 8 4.23 27.02 -16.91
N GLN A 9 4.97 27.65 -17.81
CA GLN A 9 6.09 26.99 -18.50
C GLN A 9 7.20 26.58 -17.53
N GLY A 10 7.55 27.43 -16.56
CA GLY A 10 8.50 27.09 -15.49
C GLY A 10 8.02 25.95 -14.60
N PHE A 11 6.70 25.86 -14.36
CA PHE A 11 6.09 24.80 -13.57
C PHE A 11 5.98 23.46 -14.32
N ILE A 12 5.72 23.47 -15.63
CA ILE A 12 5.48 22.26 -16.44
C ILE A 12 6.79 21.65 -16.96
N ASN A 13 7.83 22.46 -17.21
CA ASN A 13 9.13 22.00 -17.71
C ASN A 13 9.78 20.84 -16.91
N PRO A 14 9.75 20.84 -15.56
CA PRO A 14 10.27 19.74 -14.75
C PRO A 14 9.54 18.42 -15.01
N PHE A 15 8.21 18.46 -15.17
CA PHE A 15 7.40 17.27 -15.42
C PHE A 15 7.64 16.67 -16.81
N LEU A 16 7.89 17.53 -17.81
CA LEU A 16 8.24 17.09 -19.17
C LEU A 16 9.67 16.53 -19.28
N LYS A 17 10.54 16.82 -18.32
CA LYS A 17 11.91 16.29 -18.24
C LYS A 17 11.99 14.95 -17.50
N LEU A 18 10.89 14.45 -16.95
CA LEU A 18 10.85 13.15 -16.30
C LEU A 18 10.97 12.03 -17.34
N GLY A 19 11.84 11.06 -17.07
CA GLY A 19 11.96 9.86 -17.89
C GLY A 19 10.80 8.89 -17.67
N TRP A 20 10.75 7.85 -18.51
CA TRP A 20 9.72 6.81 -18.44
C TRP A 20 9.70 6.07 -17.09
N CYS A 21 10.86 5.87 -16.45
CA CYS A 21 10.96 5.24 -15.13
C CYS A 21 10.23 6.04 -14.05
N GLN A 22 10.33 7.36 -14.08
CA GLN A 22 9.64 8.24 -13.12
C GLN A 22 8.13 8.19 -13.31
N TRP A 23 7.64 8.18 -14.55
CA TRP A 23 6.21 8.06 -14.83
C TRP A 23 5.65 6.69 -14.42
N ILE A 24 6.36 5.61 -14.73
CA ILE A 24 5.98 4.26 -14.30
C ILE A 24 5.97 4.17 -12.77
N GLY A 25 7.02 4.65 -12.12
CA GLY A 25 7.10 4.68 -10.66
C GLY A 25 5.98 5.51 -10.03
N ALA A 26 5.63 6.65 -10.61
CA ALA A 26 4.52 7.49 -10.15
C ALA A 26 3.16 6.78 -10.28
N VAL A 27 2.91 6.07 -11.39
CA VAL A 27 1.68 5.29 -11.58
C VAL A 27 1.59 4.18 -10.54
N ILE A 28 2.66 3.42 -10.31
CA ILE A 28 2.72 2.35 -9.30
C ILE A 28 2.49 2.93 -7.90
N PHE A 29 3.14 4.04 -7.58
CA PHE A 29 3.00 4.73 -6.30
C PHE A 29 1.55 5.17 -6.06
N LEU A 30 0.93 5.85 -7.03
CA LEU A 30 -0.45 6.33 -6.91
C LEU A 30 -1.43 5.18 -6.79
N TRP A 31 -1.22 4.11 -7.55
CA TRP A 31 -2.02 2.89 -7.45
C TRP A 31 -1.98 2.28 -6.04
N GLY A 32 -0.77 2.09 -5.49
CA GLY A 32 -0.60 1.60 -4.12
C GLY A 32 -1.22 2.54 -3.08
N TRP A 33 -1.06 3.86 -3.24
CA TRP A 33 -1.63 4.85 -2.33
C TRP A 33 -3.15 4.84 -2.30
N ILE A 34 -3.81 4.69 -3.46
CA ILE A 34 -5.27 4.57 -3.55
C ILE A 34 -5.75 3.34 -2.77
N HIS A 35 -5.14 2.18 -3.00
CA HIS A 35 -5.50 0.95 -2.28
C HIS A 35 -5.23 1.04 -0.78
N GLN A 36 -4.12 1.66 -0.37
CA GLN A 36 -3.82 1.88 1.05
C GLN A 36 -4.89 2.76 1.71
N HIS A 37 -5.30 3.85 1.04
CA HIS A 37 -6.35 4.74 1.53
C HIS A 37 -7.70 4.00 1.64
N LEU A 38 -8.08 3.22 0.63
CA LEU A 38 -9.31 2.42 0.65
C LEU A 38 -9.29 1.41 1.81
N CYS A 39 -8.16 0.73 2.01
CA CYS A 39 -8.03 -0.23 3.10
C CYS A 39 -8.17 0.43 4.47
N HIS A 40 -7.57 1.61 4.68
CA HIS A 40 -7.73 2.35 5.93
C HIS A 40 -9.15 2.89 6.12
N ALA A 41 -9.84 3.31 5.05
CA ALA A 41 -11.23 3.72 5.13
C ALA A 41 -12.14 2.55 5.57
N ILE A 42 -11.91 1.35 5.02
CA ILE A 42 -12.62 0.13 5.43
C ILE A 42 -12.36 -0.17 6.91
N LEU A 43 -11.10 -0.22 7.35
CA LEU A 43 -10.74 -0.46 8.76
C LEU A 43 -11.32 0.60 9.70
N GLY A 44 -11.30 1.87 9.29
CA GLY A 44 -11.89 2.99 10.03
C GLY A 44 -13.39 2.81 10.23
N SER A 45 -14.12 2.48 9.17
CA SER A 45 -15.56 2.22 9.25
C SER A 45 -15.88 1.03 10.18
N LEU A 46 -15.07 -0.03 10.16
CA LEU A 46 -15.28 -1.20 11.02
C LEU A 46 -15.10 -0.86 12.48
N ARG A 47 -14.14 0.02 12.83
CA ARG A 47 -13.94 0.48 14.19
C ARG A 47 -15.14 1.29 14.71
N GLU A 48 -15.75 2.10 13.86
CA GLU A 48 -16.96 2.86 14.19
C GLU A 48 -18.17 1.92 14.44
N HIS A 49 -18.29 0.85 13.66
CA HIS A 49 -19.35 -0.15 13.82
C HIS A 49 -19.11 -1.10 15.01
N ALA A 50 -17.86 -1.52 15.25
CA ALA A 50 -17.48 -2.35 16.39
C ALA A 50 -17.60 -1.59 17.73
N GLY A 51 -17.48 -0.26 17.75
CA GLY A 51 -17.84 0.53 18.93
C GLY A 51 -19.32 0.42 19.33
N LYS A 52 -20.19 -0.09 18.44
CA LYS A 52 -21.63 -0.30 18.67
C LYS A 52 -22.00 -1.77 18.89
N VAL A 53 -21.12 -2.70 18.53
CA VAL A 53 -21.33 -4.16 18.64
C VAL A 53 -20.08 -4.76 19.26
N ASP A 54 -20.19 -5.33 20.46
CA ASP A 54 -19.06 -5.78 21.29
C ASP A 54 -18.31 -6.96 20.63
N GLY A 55 -17.45 -6.66 19.65
CA GLY A 55 -16.81 -7.66 18.81
C GLY A 55 -15.93 -7.08 17.70
N TYR A 56 -14.77 -7.71 17.50
CA TYR A 56 -13.90 -7.42 16.37
C TYR A 56 -14.55 -7.98 15.09
N VAL A 57 -14.62 -7.19 14.00
CA VAL A 57 -15.31 -7.60 12.76
C VAL A 57 -14.28 -7.93 11.69
N ILE A 58 -14.52 -9.00 10.92
CA ILE A 58 -13.64 -9.40 9.82
C ILE A 58 -13.79 -8.40 8.66
N PRO A 59 -12.72 -7.70 8.23
CA PRO A 59 -12.79 -6.76 7.12
C PRO A 59 -13.08 -7.45 5.79
N ARG A 60 -13.87 -6.78 4.95
CA ARG A 60 -14.32 -7.22 3.61
C ARG A 60 -14.24 -6.03 2.65
N GLY A 61 -13.97 -6.31 1.37
CA GLY A 61 -13.83 -5.29 0.32
C GLY A 61 -12.37 -5.03 -0.07
N ASP A 62 -12.18 -4.59 -1.33
CA ASP A 62 -10.85 -4.42 -1.95
C ASP A 62 -9.96 -5.67 -1.76
N TRP A 63 -8.66 -5.50 -1.54
CA TRP A 63 -7.71 -6.60 -1.36
C TRP A 63 -7.92 -7.41 -0.07
N PHE A 64 -8.83 -7.04 0.85
CA PHE A 64 -9.13 -7.85 2.03
C PHE A 64 -9.75 -9.22 1.67
N GLU A 65 -10.21 -9.42 0.44
CA GLU A 65 -10.69 -10.74 -0.01
C GLU A 65 -9.56 -11.73 -0.28
N ILE A 66 -8.36 -11.22 -0.56
CA ILE A 66 -7.19 -12.02 -0.96
C ILE A 66 -6.19 -12.10 0.19
N VAL A 67 -5.91 -10.97 0.85
CA VAL A 67 -4.92 -10.84 1.92
C VAL A 67 -5.56 -10.40 3.23
N SER A 68 -5.04 -10.87 4.35
CA SER A 68 -5.48 -10.45 5.69
C SER A 68 -5.13 -8.99 5.99
N SER A 69 -3.96 -8.54 5.54
CA SER A 69 -3.47 -7.18 5.76
C SER A 69 -3.10 -6.48 4.43
N PRO A 70 -4.10 -6.14 3.59
CA PRO A 70 -3.88 -5.53 2.29
C PRO A 70 -3.24 -4.14 2.31
N HIS A 71 -3.42 -3.37 3.39
CA HIS A 71 -2.78 -2.07 3.55
C HIS A 71 -1.25 -2.18 3.58
N TYR A 72 -0.71 -3.25 4.16
CA TYR A 72 0.72 -3.53 4.12
C TYR A 72 1.20 -3.96 2.72
N LEU A 73 0.39 -4.72 1.99
CA LEU A 73 0.68 -5.03 0.59
C LEU A 73 0.70 -3.75 -0.26
N ALA A 74 -0.26 -2.86 -0.04
CA ALA A 74 -0.33 -1.56 -0.69
C ALA A 74 0.89 -0.69 -0.37
N GLU A 75 1.35 -0.70 0.88
CA GLU A 75 2.59 -0.04 1.28
C GLU A 75 3.81 -0.60 0.52
N ILE A 76 3.95 -1.93 0.42
CA ILE A 76 5.02 -2.55 -0.40
C ILE A 76 4.96 -2.06 -1.86
N VAL A 77 3.76 -1.95 -2.45
CA VAL A 77 3.59 -1.42 -3.81
C VAL A 77 4.06 0.04 -3.90
N ILE A 78 3.72 0.89 -2.93
CA ILE A 78 4.17 2.30 -2.88
C ILE A 78 5.69 2.38 -2.89
N TYR A 79 6.37 1.62 -2.02
CA TYR A 79 7.84 1.63 -1.96
C TYR A 79 8.48 1.02 -3.21
N SER A 80 7.83 0.04 -3.86
CA SER A 80 8.27 -0.45 -5.16
C SER A 80 8.21 0.64 -6.24
N GLY A 81 7.17 1.48 -6.24
CA GLY A 81 7.05 2.64 -7.12
C GLY A 81 8.18 3.64 -6.92
N MET A 82 8.63 3.86 -5.67
CA MET A 82 9.79 4.72 -5.37
C MET A 82 11.10 4.15 -5.90
N VAL A 83 11.31 2.83 -5.83
CA VAL A 83 12.47 2.14 -6.43
C VAL A 83 12.48 2.34 -7.95
N PHE A 84 11.33 2.20 -8.61
CA PHE A 84 11.23 2.45 -10.05
C PHE A 84 11.43 3.91 -10.41
N ALA A 85 10.86 4.84 -9.63
CA ALA A 85 11.00 6.28 -9.86
C ALA A 85 12.44 6.77 -9.69
N SER A 86 13.23 6.14 -8.81
CA SER A 86 14.66 6.46 -8.65
C SER A 86 15.56 5.89 -9.75
N GLY A 87 14.99 5.08 -10.65
CA GLY A 87 15.76 4.36 -11.67
C GLY A 87 16.58 3.19 -11.11
N GLY A 88 16.32 2.76 -9.87
CA GLY A 88 16.93 1.58 -9.27
C GLY A 88 18.42 1.69 -8.92
N ALA A 89 19.04 2.85 -9.12
CA ALA A 89 20.47 3.06 -8.88
C ALA A 89 20.81 3.42 -7.43
N ASP A 90 19.83 3.87 -6.64
CA ASP A 90 20.03 4.30 -5.26
C ASP A 90 19.93 3.12 -4.29
N LEU A 91 21.07 2.73 -3.71
CA LEU A 91 21.16 1.66 -2.71
C LEU A 91 20.34 1.99 -1.45
N THR A 92 20.21 3.26 -1.07
CA THR A 92 19.44 3.68 0.11
C THR A 92 17.96 3.32 -0.06
N ILE A 93 17.41 3.54 -1.26
CA ILE A 93 16.01 3.23 -1.56
C ILE A 93 15.79 1.72 -1.58
N TRP A 94 16.76 0.94 -2.06
CA TRP A 94 16.71 -0.53 -1.97
C TRP A 94 16.76 -1.05 -0.54
N LEU A 95 17.62 -0.49 0.31
CA LEU A 95 17.70 -0.87 1.73
C LEU A 95 16.41 -0.55 2.47
N LEU A 96 15.85 0.64 2.23
CA LEU A 96 14.57 1.07 2.76
C LEU A 96 13.43 0.16 2.28
N PHE A 97 13.38 -0.18 0.99
CA PHE A 97 12.40 -1.13 0.44
C PHE A 97 12.52 -2.50 1.11
N GLY A 98 13.73 -3.07 1.21
CA GLY A 98 13.96 -4.35 1.85
C GLY A 98 13.57 -4.37 3.33
N PHE A 99 13.87 -3.29 4.05
CA PHE A 99 13.47 -3.12 5.44
C PHE A 99 11.94 -3.09 5.60
N VAL A 100 11.24 -2.28 4.78
CA VAL A 100 9.78 -2.17 4.80
C VAL A 100 9.13 -3.52 4.48
N VAL A 101 9.55 -4.19 3.41
CA VAL A 101 9.03 -5.51 3.04
C VAL A 101 9.21 -6.50 4.20
N SER A 102 10.39 -6.57 4.79
CA SER A 102 10.68 -7.50 5.89
C SER A 102 9.83 -7.21 7.12
N ASN A 103 9.72 -5.94 7.52
CA ASN A 103 8.95 -5.52 8.68
C ASN A 103 7.45 -5.81 8.49
N LEU A 104 6.91 -5.48 7.31
CA LEU A 104 5.50 -5.65 7.01
C LEU A 104 5.10 -7.12 6.85
N VAL A 105 5.94 -7.95 6.22
CA VAL A 105 5.72 -9.40 6.13
C VAL A 105 5.62 -10.01 7.52
N PHE A 106 6.53 -9.65 8.43
CA PHE A 106 6.49 -10.13 9.82
C PHE A 106 5.22 -9.66 10.55
N ALA A 107 4.89 -8.37 10.45
CA ALA A 107 3.70 -7.80 11.07
C ALA A 107 2.40 -8.45 10.55
N ALA A 108 2.32 -8.76 9.26
CA ALA A 108 1.18 -9.45 8.68
C ALA A 108 1.07 -10.91 9.10
N ALA A 109 2.19 -11.63 9.22
CA ALA A 109 2.19 -13.00 9.69
C ALA A 109 1.61 -13.09 11.11
N GLU A 110 2.05 -12.20 12.01
CA GLU A 110 1.51 -12.12 13.38
C GLU A 110 0.02 -11.72 13.38
N THR A 111 -0.36 -10.76 12.54
CA THR A 111 -1.77 -10.34 12.40
C THR A 111 -2.66 -11.49 11.89
N HIS A 112 -2.20 -12.22 10.88
CA HIS A 112 -2.91 -13.37 10.32
C HIS A 112 -3.05 -14.48 11.36
N ARG A 113 -1.98 -14.78 12.11
CA ARG A 113 -2.01 -15.75 13.21
C ARG A 113 -2.99 -15.35 14.31
N TRP A 114 -3.04 -14.06 14.67
CA TRP A 114 -4.03 -13.54 15.60
C TRP A 114 -5.46 -13.71 15.09
N TYR A 115 -5.72 -13.42 13.81
CA TYR A 115 -7.04 -13.63 13.21
C TYR A 115 -7.48 -15.10 13.26
N LEU A 116 -6.59 -16.05 12.94
CA LEU A 116 -6.88 -17.49 13.01
C LEU A 116 -7.17 -17.96 14.45
N GLN A 117 -6.52 -17.40 15.46
CA GLN A 117 -6.76 -17.74 16.87
C GLN A 117 -8.04 -17.08 17.42
N LYS A 118 -8.40 -15.90 16.91
CA LYS A 118 -9.51 -15.10 17.41
C LYS A 118 -10.85 -15.52 16.81
N PHE A 119 -10.86 -15.97 15.56
CA PHE A 119 -12.08 -16.27 14.81
C PHE A 119 -12.10 -17.71 14.31
N ASP A 120 -12.98 -18.53 14.88
CA ASP A 120 -13.17 -19.92 14.45
C ASP A 120 -13.64 -20.04 12.99
N ASN A 121 -14.33 -19.01 12.47
CA ASN A 121 -14.86 -18.95 11.11
C ASN A 121 -14.02 -18.04 10.17
N TYR A 122 -12.71 -17.87 10.42
CA TYR A 122 -11.86 -17.09 9.53
C TYR A 122 -11.71 -17.77 8.16
N PRO A 123 -11.87 -17.05 7.03
CA PRO A 123 -11.77 -17.65 5.70
C PRO A 123 -10.35 -18.16 5.42
N SER A 124 -10.24 -19.48 5.20
CA SER A 124 -8.99 -20.19 4.93
C SER A 124 -8.34 -19.86 3.58
N ASN A 125 -9.05 -19.19 2.68
CA ASN A 125 -8.53 -18.77 1.37
C ASN A 125 -7.72 -17.46 1.42
N ARG A 126 -7.66 -16.78 2.58
CA ARG A 126 -6.88 -15.54 2.73
C ARG A 126 -5.42 -15.85 3.06
N VAL A 127 -4.50 -15.19 2.39
CA VAL A 127 -3.06 -15.25 2.70
C VAL A 127 -2.64 -14.07 3.58
N ALA A 128 -1.54 -14.19 4.32
CA ALA A 128 -1.10 -13.13 5.24
C ALA A 128 -0.70 -11.83 4.50
N ILE A 129 0.22 -11.93 3.52
CA ILE A 129 0.69 -10.78 2.71
C ILE A 129 1.13 -11.20 1.30
N ILE A 130 1.93 -12.25 1.15
CA ILE A 130 2.41 -12.76 -0.14
C ILE A 130 1.89 -14.18 -0.29
N PRO A 131 1.14 -14.51 -1.36
CA PRO A 131 0.82 -15.90 -1.64
C PRO A 131 2.14 -16.68 -1.78
N PHE A 132 2.27 -17.80 -1.05
CA PHE A 132 3.41 -18.74 -1.05
C PHE A 132 4.62 -18.46 -0.14
N LEU A 133 4.62 -17.40 0.69
CA LEU A 133 5.74 -17.12 1.62
C LEU A 133 5.39 -17.24 3.12
N CYS A 134 4.13 -17.50 3.47
CA CYS A 134 3.70 -17.82 4.84
C CYS A 134 2.61 -18.88 4.81
#